data_AF-A0A5C6M676-F1
#
_entry.id   AF-A0A5C6M676-F1
#
_cell.length_a   1.000
_cell.length_b   1.000
_cell.length_c   1.000
_cell.angle_alpha   90.00
_cell.angle_beta   90.00
_cell.angle_gamma   90.00
#
_symmetry.space_group_name_H-M   'P 1'
#
loop_
_entity.id
_entity.type
_entity.pdbx_description
1 polymer ?
#
loop_
_entity_poly.entity_id
_entity_poly.type
_entity_poly.pdbx_seq_one_letter_code
_entity_poly.pdbx_strand_id
1 'polypeptide(L)'
;MVSELVSTEDLQFSVDFETSKITIANEDKLLKIANLYASRYADIVVSPETEKDVKKIRAEMKKVVKATDDKRKEIKREYNKPLVEFEQKVKAINAVINNVIDPIDKGLKELEKVEREKRRDEVIAIVEETAKAYDVNPESVEIKAAWLNKSISVLQKTKEISFDVKLISDAKQRLEQDISSIESYSKAVNIESFGWIEQVKQGANVADVMNRINLAVKAKKEQQIKKQAQEEAKSAIEALQVETVNNTNVNVETGEIMPDSINTYLITIESTQKDFAAVTRILYESGLDFKIKEVNK
;
A
#
# COMPACT_ATOMS: atom_id res chain seq x y z
N MET A 1 -48.78 -14.29 5.65
CA MET A 1 -49.21 -15.43 6.50
C MET A 1 -48.35 -15.40 7.73
N VAL A 2 -48.94 -15.20 8.90
CA VAL A 2 -48.23 -15.41 10.17
C VAL A 2 -48.30 -16.92 10.40
N SER A 3 -47.19 -17.61 10.16
CA SER A 3 -47.11 -19.04 10.48
C SER A 3 -47.15 -19.21 11.98
N GLU A 4 -48.01 -20.11 12.45
CA GLU A 4 -48.08 -20.54 13.84
C GLU A 4 -46.67 -21.02 14.25
N LEU A 5 -46.08 -20.33 15.23
CA LEU A 5 -44.75 -20.66 15.75
C LEU A 5 -44.89 -21.90 16.63
N VAL A 6 -44.39 -23.04 16.17
CA VAL A 6 -44.24 -24.23 17.00
C VAL A 6 -43.18 -23.92 18.06
N SER A 7 -43.55 -23.96 19.33
CA SER A 7 -42.66 -23.63 20.44
C SER A 7 -41.93 -24.88 20.95
N THR A 8 -40.88 -24.68 21.74
CA THR A 8 -40.22 -25.81 22.41
C THR A 8 -41.13 -26.53 23.41
N GLU A 9 -42.26 -25.93 23.81
CA GLU A 9 -43.25 -26.54 24.71
C GLU A 9 -44.10 -27.61 23.99
N ASP A 10 -44.20 -27.53 22.65
CA ASP A 10 -44.84 -28.55 21.81
C ASP A 10 -43.95 -29.79 21.64
N LEU A 11 -42.66 -29.67 21.95
CA LEU A 11 -41.65 -30.73 21.84
C LEU A 11 -41.48 -31.49 23.17
N GLN A 12 -42.60 -31.92 23.76
CA GLN A 12 -42.60 -32.81 24.92
C GLN A 12 -42.38 -34.26 24.47
N PHE A 13 -41.16 -34.77 24.61
CA PHE A 13 -40.90 -36.19 24.43
C PHE A 13 -40.36 -36.81 25.73
N SER A 14 -40.92 -37.95 26.10
CA SER A 14 -40.43 -38.78 27.21
C SER A 14 -39.58 -39.91 26.64
N VAL A 15 -38.48 -40.22 27.32
CA VAL A 15 -37.65 -41.39 27.02
C VAL A 15 -37.91 -42.43 28.09
N ASP A 16 -38.51 -43.54 27.71
CA ASP A 16 -38.63 -44.69 28.60
C ASP A 16 -37.29 -45.43 28.64
N PHE A 17 -36.65 -45.44 29.81
CA PHE A 17 -35.33 -46.01 30.02
C PHE A 17 -35.33 -46.93 31.23
N GLU A 18 -35.12 -48.22 30.98
CA GLU A 18 -34.94 -49.23 32.02
C GLU A 18 -33.47 -49.56 32.22
N THR A 19 -33.00 -49.53 33.48
CA THR A 19 -31.62 -49.91 33.82
C THR A 19 -31.41 -51.41 33.58
N SER A 20 -30.52 -51.78 32.66
CA SER A 20 -30.24 -53.19 32.40
C SER A 20 -29.11 -53.73 33.30
N LYS A 21 -29.35 -54.90 33.92
CA LYS A 21 -28.43 -55.57 34.85
C LYS A 21 -27.66 -56.68 34.13
N ILE A 22 -26.33 -56.56 34.05
CA ILE A 22 -25.44 -57.60 33.51
C ILE A 22 -24.85 -58.41 34.67
N THR A 23 -25.02 -59.73 34.66
CA THR A 23 -24.40 -60.64 35.65
C THR A 23 -23.82 -61.86 34.97
N ILE A 24 -22.75 -62.42 35.54
CA ILE A 24 -22.18 -63.69 35.09
C ILE A 24 -22.85 -64.80 35.91
N ALA A 25 -23.64 -65.64 35.25
CA ALA A 25 -24.21 -66.81 35.91
C ALA A 25 -23.08 -67.75 36.36
N ASN A 26 -23.13 -68.20 37.62
CA ASN A 26 -22.11 -69.06 38.23
C ASN A 26 -20.68 -68.44 38.24
N GLU A 27 -20.56 -67.13 38.40
CA GLU A 27 -19.27 -66.43 38.45
C GLU A 27 -18.25 -67.08 39.40
N ASP A 28 -18.68 -67.46 40.61
CA ASP A 28 -17.83 -68.15 41.59
C ASP A 28 -17.24 -69.46 41.06
N LYS A 29 -18.02 -70.23 40.29
CA LYS A 29 -17.54 -71.48 39.68
C LYS A 29 -16.55 -71.16 38.56
N LEU A 30 -16.84 -70.13 37.76
CA LEU A 30 -15.97 -69.70 36.66
C LEU A 30 -14.60 -69.25 37.20
N LEU A 31 -14.58 -68.45 38.26
CA LEU A 31 -13.37 -67.99 38.96
C LEU A 31 -12.60 -69.16 39.58
N LYS A 32 -13.27 -70.10 40.23
CA LYS A 32 -12.64 -71.31 40.77
C LYS A 32 -11.96 -72.14 39.67
N ILE A 33 -12.61 -72.32 38.53
CA ILE A 33 -12.03 -73.03 37.38
C ILE A 33 -10.82 -72.27 36.83
N ALA A 34 -10.92 -70.96 36.62
CA ALA A 34 -9.82 -70.14 36.13
C ALA A 34 -8.59 -70.21 37.06
N ASN A 35 -8.80 -70.11 38.37
CA ASN A 35 -7.75 -70.23 39.37
C ASN A 35 -7.13 -71.63 39.39
N LEU A 36 -7.94 -72.69 39.27
CA LEU A 36 -7.44 -74.06 39.17
C LEU A 36 -6.55 -74.27 37.94
N TYR A 37 -6.94 -73.72 36.79
CA TYR A 37 -6.14 -73.76 35.57
C TYR A 37 -4.83 -72.98 35.73
N ALA A 38 -4.87 -71.79 36.35
CA ALA A 38 -3.68 -71.01 36.62
C ALA A 38 -2.71 -71.75 37.57
N SER A 39 -3.20 -72.29 38.68
CA SER A 39 -2.37 -73.03 39.65
C SER A 39 -1.81 -74.33 39.09
N ARG A 40 -2.60 -75.10 38.32
CA ARG A 40 -2.17 -76.41 37.77
C ARG A 40 -0.99 -76.29 36.82
N TYR A 41 -0.85 -75.15 36.15
CA TYR A 41 0.16 -74.94 35.11
C TYR A 41 1.21 -73.88 35.50
N ALA A 42 1.20 -73.40 36.75
CA ALA A 42 2.12 -72.37 37.23
C ALA A 42 3.59 -72.85 37.27
N ASP A 43 3.82 -74.12 37.61
CA ASP A 43 5.15 -74.69 37.85
C ASP A 43 5.64 -75.60 36.69
N ILE A 44 5.04 -75.48 35.50
CA ILE A 44 5.49 -76.25 34.34
C ILE A 44 6.92 -75.84 33.93
N VAL A 45 7.84 -76.81 33.97
CA VAL A 45 9.21 -76.64 33.48
C VAL A 45 9.25 -76.86 31.97
N VAL A 46 9.70 -75.83 31.25
CA VAL A 46 9.84 -75.88 29.78
C VAL A 46 11.20 -76.48 29.42
N SER A 47 11.19 -77.64 28.78
CA SER A 47 12.37 -78.34 28.28
C SER A 47 12.12 -78.89 26.86
N PRO A 48 13.15 -79.35 26.13
CA PRO A 48 12.97 -79.94 24.79
C PRO A 48 12.00 -81.11 24.77
N GLU A 49 11.93 -81.88 25.86
CA GLU A 49 11.06 -83.06 25.99
C GLU A 49 9.60 -82.69 26.29
N THR A 50 9.37 -81.55 26.96
CA THR A 50 8.02 -81.07 27.33
C THR A 50 7.45 -80.04 26.33
N GLU A 51 8.26 -79.52 25.41
CA GLU A 51 7.93 -78.41 24.50
C GLU A 51 6.59 -78.58 23.77
N LYS A 52 6.33 -79.78 23.24
CA LYS A 52 5.11 -80.07 22.46
C LYS A 52 3.85 -79.92 23.31
N ASP A 53 3.88 -80.40 24.54
CA ASP A 53 2.72 -80.39 25.44
C ASP A 53 2.54 -79.01 26.09
N VAL A 54 3.63 -78.32 26.45
CA VAL A 54 3.57 -76.93 26.91
C VAL A 54 2.96 -76.01 25.84
N LYS A 55 3.33 -76.18 24.57
CA LYS A 55 2.74 -75.42 23.46
C LYS A 55 1.23 -75.66 23.33
N LYS A 56 0.76 -76.90 23.49
CA LYS A 56 -0.67 -77.24 23.48
C LYS A 56 -1.39 -76.59 24.67
N ILE A 57 -0.85 -76.71 25.88
CA ILE A 57 -1.45 -76.11 27.09
C ILE A 57 -1.57 -74.59 26.92
N ARG A 58 -0.51 -73.92 26.45
CA ARG A 58 -0.54 -72.48 26.15
C ARG A 58 -1.62 -72.12 25.12
N ALA A 59 -1.78 -72.92 24.08
CA ALA A 59 -2.79 -72.69 23.05
C ALA A 59 -4.21 -72.82 23.63
N GLU A 60 -4.47 -73.84 24.45
CA GLU A 60 -5.78 -74.01 25.13
C GLU A 60 -6.06 -72.87 26.12
N MET A 61 -5.08 -72.45 26.92
CA MET A 61 -5.25 -71.29 27.83
C MET A 61 -5.58 -70.01 27.05
N LYS A 62 -4.91 -69.77 25.91
CA LYS A 62 -5.23 -68.63 25.03
C LYS A 62 -6.64 -68.74 24.45
N LYS A 63 -7.13 -69.94 24.11
CA LYS A 63 -8.51 -70.14 23.64
C LYS A 63 -9.52 -69.77 24.73
N VAL A 64 -9.28 -70.17 25.99
CA VAL A 64 -10.15 -69.83 27.12
C VAL A 64 -10.22 -68.31 27.32
N VAL A 65 -9.06 -67.64 27.39
CA VAL A 65 -9.00 -66.16 27.50
C VAL A 65 -9.75 -65.48 26.36
N LYS A 66 -9.53 -65.96 25.12
CA LYS A 66 -10.20 -65.42 23.94
C LYS A 66 -11.72 -65.63 24.02
N ALA A 67 -12.19 -66.82 24.38
CA ALA A 67 -13.62 -67.11 24.47
C ALA A 67 -14.34 -66.22 25.51
N THR A 68 -13.71 -65.96 26.66
CA THR A 68 -14.26 -65.04 27.67
C THR A 68 -14.33 -63.61 27.15
N ASP A 69 -13.27 -63.12 26.49
CA ASP A 69 -13.26 -61.77 25.92
C ASP A 69 -14.22 -61.63 24.72
N ASP A 70 -14.34 -62.65 23.88
CA ASP A 70 -15.28 -62.67 22.77
C ASP A 70 -16.73 -62.62 23.28
N LYS A 71 -17.07 -63.37 24.35
CA LYS A 71 -18.39 -63.29 24.96
C LYS A 71 -18.67 -61.92 25.60
N ARG A 72 -17.67 -61.33 26.27
CA ARG A 72 -17.76 -59.95 26.78
C ARG A 72 -18.05 -58.95 25.66
N LYS A 73 -17.35 -59.07 24.53
CA LYS A 73 -17.55 -58.21 23.34
C LYS A 73 -18.94 -58.39 22.72
N GLU A 74 -19.40 -59.63 22.62
CA GLU A 74 -20.75 -59.96 22.13
C GLU A 74 -21.83 -59.29 22.99
N ILE A 75 -21.78 -59.48 24.32
CA ILE A 75 -22.74 -58.85 25.24
C ILE A 75 -22.65 -57.32 25.16
N LYS A 76 -21.45 -56.73 25.08
CA LYS A 76 -21.28 -55.28 24.90
C LYS A 76 -21.95 -54.76 23.62
N ARG A 77 -21.86 -55.49 22.51
CA ARG A 77 -22.49 -55.10 21.24
C ARG A 77 -24.00 -55.12 21.34
N GLU A 78 -24.58 -56.20 21.87
CA GLU A 78 -26.03 -56.31 22.05
C GLU A 78 -26.55 -55.28 23.06
N TYR A 79 -25.85 -55.09 24.18
CA TYR A 79 -26.21 -54.08 25.19
C TYR A 79 -26.20 -52.66 24.64
N ASN A 80 -25.24 -52.32 23.78
CA ASN A 80 -25.16 -51.00 23.17
C ASN A 80 -26.10 -50.81 21.98
N LYS A 81 -26.69 -51.88 21.43
CA LYS A 81 -27.53 -51.78 20.23
C LYS A 81 -28.76 -50.88 20.43
N PRO A 82 -29.55 -50.99 21.53
CA PRO A 82 -30.66 -50.07 21.80
C PRO A 82 -30.22 -48.61 21.93
N LEU A 83 -29.04 -48.36 22.53
CA LEU A 83 -28.48 -47.00 22.63
C LEU A 83 -28.15 -46.43 21.26
N VAL A 84 -27.48 -47.20 20.40
CA VAL A 84 -27.14 -46.77 19.04
C VAL A 84 -28.41 -46.49 18.22
N GLU A 85 -29.43 -47.34 18.33
CA GLU A 85 -30.71 -47.13 17.64
C GLU A 85 -31.45 -45.88 18.15
N PHE A 86 -31.42 -45.63 19.47
CA PHE A 86 -31.96 -44.40 20.06
C PHE A 86 -31.23 -43.15 19.54
N GLU A 87 -29.90 -43.13 19.57
CA GLU A 87 -29.11 -42.01 19.06
C GLU A 87 -29.36 -41.75 17.56
N GLN A 88 -29.54 -42.81 16.77
CA GLN A 88 -29.89 -42.68 15.35
C GLN A 88 -31.27 -42.04 15.16
N LYS A 89 -32.27 -42.41 15.97
CA LYS A 89 -33.60 -41.79 15.93
C LYS A 89 -33.54 -40.30 16.29
N VAL A 90 -32.83 -39.94 17.36
CA VAL A 90 -32.63 -38.54 17.76
C VAL A 90 -31.91 -37.76 16.65
N LYS A 91 -30.86 -38.33 16.04
CA LYS A 91 -30.16 -37.71 14.91
C LYS A 91 -31.08 -37.51 13.70
N ALA A 92 -31.93 -38.49 13.40
CA ALA A 92 -32.90 -38.38 12.30
C ALA A 92 -33.91 -37.26 12.55
N ILE A 93 -34.43 -37.13 13.77
CA ILE A 93 -35.32 -36.03 14.17
C ILE A 93 -34.61 -34.67 13.98
N ASN A 94 -33.38 -34.53 14.48
CA ASN A 94 -32.59 -33.31 14.31
C ASN A 94 -32.33 -32.99 12.83
N ALA A 95 -32.08 -34.01 12.00
CA ALA A 95 -31.86 -33.82 10.57
C ALA A 95 -33.11 -33.25 9.87
N VAL A 96 -34.32 -33.71 10.24
CA VAL A 96 -35.58 -33.17 9.70
C VAL A 96 -35.71 -31.69 10.04
N ILE A 97 -35.39 -31.30 11.28
CA ILE A 97 -35.45 -29.89 11.73
C ILE A 97 -34.39 -29.05 10.99
N ASN A 98 -33.15 -29.54 10.91
CA ASN A 98 -32.06 -28.83 10.24
C ASN A 98 -32.31 -28.62 8.74
N ASN A 99 -32.99 -29.55 8.06
CA ASN A 99 -33.40 -29.37 6.67
C ASN A 99 -34.30 -28.13 6.45
N VAL A 100 -34.97 -27.65 7.49
CA VAL A 100 -35.79 -26.42 7.45
C VAL A 100 -34.96 -25.22 7.93
N ILE A 101 -34.11 -25.38 8.94
CA ILE A 101 -33.25 -24.30 9.46
C ILE A 101 -32.24 -23.85 8.40
N ASP A 102 -31.55 -24.77 7.73
CA ASP A 102 -30.43 -24.43 6.84
C ASP A 102 -30.84 -23.51 5.68
N PRO A 103 -31.96 -23.74 4.96
CA PRO A 103 -32.43 -22.81 3.94
C PRO A 103 -32.88 -21.45 4.50
N ILE A 104 -33.47 -21.41 5.71
CA ILE A 104 -33.89 -20.16 6.37
C ILE A 104 -32.65 -19.33 6.69
N ASP A 105 -31.64 -19.93 7.33
CA ASP A 105 -30.38 -19.26 7.65
C ASP A 105 -29.68 -18.73 6.41
N LYS A 106 -29.67 -19.53 5.33
CA LYS A 106 -29.13 -19.10 4.04
C LYS A 106 -29.92 -17.92 3.47
N GLY A 107 -31.25 -17.97 3.52
CA GLY A 107 -32.12 -16.90 3.06
C GLY A 107 -31.92 -15.60 3.86
N LEU A 108 -31.79 -15.69 5.18
CA LEU A 108 -31.53 -14.54 6.06
C LEU A 108 -30.17 -13.91 5.76
N LYS A 109 -29.12 -14.71 5.55
CA LYS A 109 -27.79 -14.21 5.18
C LYS A 109 -27.79 -13.51 3.81
N GLU A 110 -28.49 -14.06 2.83
CA GLU A 110 -28.59 -13.42 1.51
C GLU A 110 -29.39 -12.11 1.60
N LEU A 111 -30.47 -12.09 2.36
CA LEU A 111 -31.26 -10.87 2.60
C LEU A 111 -30.43 -9.80 3.30
N GLU A 112 -29.64 -10.16 4.31
CA GLU A 112 -28.72 -9.23 4.99
C GLU A 112 -27.67 -8.66 4.02
N LYS A 113 -27.14 -9.49 3.12
CA LYS A 113 -26.20 -9.05 2.08
C LYS A 113 -26.85 -8.05 1.12
N VAL A 114 -28.04 -8.35 0.61
CA VAL A 114 -28.81 -7.45 -0.27
C VAL A 114 -29.13 -6.13 0.44
N GLU A 115 -29.56 -6.17 1.70
CA GLU A 115 -29.79 -4.93 2.47
C GLU A 115 -28.50 -4.13 2.68
N ARG A 116 -27.36 -4.80 2.88
CA ARG A 116 -26.05 -4.16 3.03
C ARG A 116 -25.58 -3.51 1.73
N GLU A 117 -25.84 -4.13 0.58
CA GLU A 117 -25.58 -3.56 -0.74
C GLU A 117 -26.46 -2.32 -0.97
N LYS A 118 -27.77 -2.37 -0.66
CA LYS A 118 -28.64 -1.19 -0.72
C LYS A 118 -28.13 -0.04 0.15
N ARG A 119 -27.69 -0.32 1.39
CA ARG A 119 -27.10 0.70 2.27
C ARG A 119 -25.80 1.27 1.69
N ARG A 120 -25.03 0.47 0.93
CA ARG A 120 -23.83 0.94 0.22
C ARG A 120 -24.23 1.91 -0.88
N ASP A 121 -25.25 1.61 -1.67
CA ASP A 121 -25.74 2.51 -2.72
C ASP A 121 -26.22 3.84 -2.13
N GLU A 122 -26.95 3.80 -0.99
CA GLU A 122 -27.33 5.01 -0.25
C GLU A 122 -26.12 5.82 0.23
N VAL A 123 -25.08 5.15 0.74
CA VAL A 123 -23.85 5.82 1.17
C VAL A 123 -23.14 6.46 -0.01
N ILE A 124 -23.04 5.77 -1.14
CA ILE A 124 -22.45 6.31 -2.37
C ILE A 124 -23.20 7.57 -2.79
N ALA A 125 -24.53 7.55 -2.81
CA ALA A 125 -25.32 8.72 -3.16
C ALA A 125 -25.06 9.92 -2.22
N ILE A 126 -24.96 9.69 -0.90
CA ILE A 126 -24.64 10.75 0.07
C ILE A 126 -23.22 11.27 -0.15
N VAL A 127 -22.26 10.38 -0.43
CA VAL A 127 -20.86 10.75 -0.73
C VAL A 127 -20.80 11.60 -1.99
N GLU A 128 -21.48 11.21 -3.06
CA GLU A 128 -21.52 11.96 -4.33
C GLU A 128 -22.11 13.36 -4.15
N GLU A 129 -23.25 13.47 -3.46
CA GLU A 129 -23.89 14.75 -3.17
C GLU A 129 -22.98 15.66 -2.33
N THR A 130 -22.39 15.10 -1.28
CA THR A 130 -21.53 15.85 -0.35
C THR A 130 -20.22 16.25 -1.02
N ALA A 131 -19.55 15.33 -1.72
CA ALA A 131 -18.30 15.58 -2.41
C ALA A 131 -18.45 16.65 -3.50
N LYS A 132 -19.58 16.65 -4.23
CA LYS A 132 -19.92 17.71 -5.18
C LYS A 132 -20.04 19.07 -4.51
N ALA A 133 -20.63 19.15 -3.32
CA ALA A 133 -20.76 20.42 -2.58
C ALA A 133 -19.40 21.01 -2.15
N TYR A 134 -18.37 20.18 -1.99
CA TYR A 134 -17.02 20.57 -1.57
C TYR A 134 -15.96 20.51 -2.70
N ASP A 135 -16.35 20.29 -3.96
CA ASP A 135 -15.42 20.12 -5.10
C ASP A 135 -14.35 19.03 -4.87
N VAL A 136 -14.78 17.91 -4.27
CA VAL A 136 -13.97 16.71 -3.99
C VAL A 136 -14.36 15.60 -4.96
N ASN A 137 -13.39 14.81 -5.42
CA ASN A 137 -13.68 13.58 -6.18
C ASN A 137 -14.35 12.54 -5.26
N PRO A 138 -15.59 12.08 -5.53
CA PRO A 138 -16.27 11.07 -4.70
C PRO A 138 -15.44 9.80 -4.46
N GLU A 139 -14.64 9.38 -5.45
CA GLU A 139 -13.80 8.17 -5.36
C GLU A 139 -12.65 8.29 -4.35
N SER A 140 -12.30 9.52 -3.94
CA SER A 140 -11.28 9.76 -2.90
C SER A 140 -11.81 9.54 -1.48
N VAL A 141 -13.13 9.38 -1.32
CA VAL A 141 -13.77 9.17 -0.02
C VAL A 141 -13.87 7.66 0.25
N GLU A 142 -13.18 7.18 1.28
CA GLU A 142 -13.24 5.78 1.69
C GLU A 142 -14.58 5.43 2.33
N ILE A 143 -15.29 4.43 1.80
CA ILE A 143 -16.54 3.93 2.39
C ILE A 143 -16.24 3.06 3.60
N LYS A 144 -16.49 3.60 4.80
CA LYS A 144 -16.29 2.90 6.08
C LYS A 144 -17.36 1.84 6.31
N ALA A 145 -16.95 0.66 6.79
CA ALA A 145 -17.86 -0.46 7.07
C ALA A 145 -18.98 -0.12 8.07
N ALA A 146 -18.71 0.80 9.01
CA ALA A 146 -19.66 1.28 10.01
C ALA A 146 -20.89 1.97 9.39
N TRP A 147 -20.72 2.64 8.24
CA TRP A 147 -21.81 3.32 7.54
C TRP A 147 -22.82 2.37 6.90
N LEU A 148 -22.44 1.09 6.78
CA LEU A 148 -23.28 0.03 6.23
C LEU A 148 -24.02 -0.77 7.32
N ASN A 149 -23.82 -0.43 8.60
CA ASN A 149 -24.47 -1.11 9.71
C ASN A 149 -25.94 -0.73 9.81
N LYS A 150 -26.81 -1.69 10.16
CA LYS A 150 -28.25 -1.45 10.32
C LYS A 150 -28.57 -0.46 11.45
N SER A 151 -27.70 -0.35 12.45
CA SER A 151 -27.89 0.49 13.63
C SER A 151 -27.47 1.95 13.45
N ILE A 152 -26.71 2.30 12.39
CA ILE A 152 -26.27 3.68 12.20
C ILE A 152 -27.44 4.54 11.73
N SER A 153 -27.66 5.67 12.42
CA SER A 153 -28.69 6.63 11.99
C SER A 153 -28.24 7.36 10.72
N VAL A 154 -29.20 7.76 9.89
CA VAL A 154 -28.93 8.58 8.69
C VAL A 154 -28.21 9.88 9.08
N LEU A 155 -28.62 10.53 10.17
CA LEU A 155 -27.98 11.75 10.65
C LEU A 155 -26.49 11.55 10.99
N GLN A 156 -26.17 10.48 11.72
CA GLN A 156 -24.78 10.19 12.08
C GLN A 156 -23.96 9.86 10.82
N LYS A 157 -24.50 9.02 9.95
CA LYS A 157 -23.90 8.63 8.66
C LYS A 157 -23.54 9.87 7.83
N THR A 158 -24.50 10.78 7.60
CA THR A 158 -24.27 12.01 6.84
C THR A 158 -23.26 12.94 7.50
N LYS A 159 -23.26 13.06 8.83
CA LYS A 159 -22.27 13.87 9.56
C LYS A 159 -20.85 13.34 9.38
N GLU A 160 -20.64 12.03 9.52
CA GLU A 160 -19.32 11.41 9.37
C GLU A 160 -18.82 11.54 7.92
N ILE A 161 -19.68 11.30 6.93
CA ILE A 161 -19.35 11.49 5.51
C ILE A 161 -18.97 12.96 5.24
N SER A 162 -19.75 13.91 5.76
CA SER A 162 -19.47 15.35 5.59
C SER A 162 -18.15 15.76 6.21
N PHE A 163 -17.81 15.19 7.37
CA PHE A 163 -16.54 15.44 8.03
C PHE A 163 -15.36 14.93 7.19
N ASP A 164 -15.44 13.70 6.68
CA ASP A 164 -14.38 13.12 5.85
C ASP A 164 -14.20 13.87 4.53
N VAL A 165 -15.30 14.22 3.84
CA VAL A 165 -15.26 15.04 2.62
C VAL A 165 -14.61 16.39 2.89
N LYS A 166 -15.00 17.07 3.98
CA LYS A 166 -14.42 18.35 4.36
C LYS A 166 -12.92 18.24 4.63
N LEU A 167 -12.47 17.17 5.29
CA LEU A 167 -11.05 16.95 5.55
C LEU A 167 -10.23 16.86 4.25
N ILE A 168 -10.78 16.18 3.23
CA ILE A 168 -10.16 16.08 1.90
C ILE A 168 -10.14 17.44 1.20
N SER A 169 -11.27 18.17 1.23
CA SER A 169 -11.37 19.53 0.69
C SER A 169 -10.36 20.48 1.33
N ASP A 170 -10.28 20.49 2.66
CA ASP A 170 -9.36 21.34 3.41
C ASP A 170 -7.89 20.98 3.09
N ALA A 171 -7.58 19.70 2.86
CA ALA A 171 -6.25 19.26 2.46
C ALA A 171 -5.88 19.74 1.04
N LYS A 172 -6.82 19.64 0.09
CA LYS A 172 -6.66 20.19 -1.28
C LYS A 172 -6.40 21.68 -1.24
N GLN A 173 -7.23 22.43 -0.50
CA GLN A 173 -7.09 23.89 -0.38
C GLN A 173 -5.75 24.30 0.26
N ARG A 174 -5.32 23.59 1.32
CA ARG A 174 -3.99 23.83 1.92
C ARG A 174 -2.87 23.60 0.91
N LEU A 175 -2.93 22.50 0.15
CA LEU A 175 -1.91 22.21 -0.87
C LEU A 175 -1.89 23.30 -1.96
N GLU A 176 -3.04 23.78 -2.42
CA GLU A 176 -3.12 24.89 -3.38
C GLU A 176 -2.52 26.18 -2.84
N GLN A 177 -2.77 26.51 -1.56
CA GLN A 177 -2.17 27.66 -0.88
C GLN A 177 -0.65 27.53 -0.73
N ASP A 178 -0.17 26.33 -0.39
CA ASP A 178 1.25 26.04 -0.25
C ASP A 178 1.98 26.16 -1.61
N ILE A 179 1.38 25.64 -2.69
CA ILE A 179 1.88 25.79 -4.06
C ILE A 179 1.95 27.27 -4.45
N SER A 180 0.86 28.02 -4.25
CA SER A 180 0.79 29.46 -4.56
C SER A 180 1.83 30.27 -3.78
N SER A 181 2.08 29.90 -2.54
CA SER A 181 3.11 30.52 -1.69
C SER A 181 4.51 30.31 -2.26
N ILE A 182 4.84 29.08 -2.69
CA ILE A 182 6.12 28.76 -3.32
C ILE A 182 6.26 29.43 -4.69
N GLU A 183 5.21 29.50 -5.50
CA GLU A 183 5.23 30.20 -6.79
C GLU A 183 5.54 31.68 -6.62
N SER A 184 4.81 32.34 -5.73
CA SER A 184 4.97 33.77 -5.44
C SER A 184 6.36 34.07 -4.84
N TYR A 185 6.83 33.21 -3.93
CA TYR A 185 8.17 33.33 -3.36
C TYR A 185 9.29 33.14 -4.38
N SER A 186 9.19 32.09 -5.21
CA SER A 186 10.17 31.80 -6.27
C SER A 186 10.25 32.94 -7.29
N LYS A 187 9.10 33.51 -7.65
CA LYS A 187 9.03 34.71 -8.52
C LYS A 187 9.71 35.92 -7.88
N ALA A 188 9.48 36.17 -6.58
CA ALA A 188 10.09 37.28 -5.86
C ALA A 188 11.63 37.21 -5.82
N VAL A 189 12.19 36.00 -5.78
CA VAL A 189 13.65 35.77 -5.78
C VAL A 189 14.23 35.42 -7.15
N ASN A 190 13.42 35.50 -8.21
CA ASN A 190 13.79 35.23 -9.60
C ASN A 190 14.41 33.83 -9.83
N ILE A 191 13.76 32.79 -9.32
CA ILE A 191 14.11 31.39 -9.55
C ILE A 191 12.91 30.61 -10.13
N GLU A 192 13.19 29.55 -10.88
CA GLU A 192 12.16 28.63 -11.38
C GLU A 192 11.50 27.88 -10.21
N SER A 193 10.16 27.79 -10.22
CA SER A 193 9.36 27.21 -9.13
C SER A 193 9.08 25.71 -9.26
N PHE A 194 9.17 25.13 -10.47
CA PHE A 194 8.66 23.78 -10.77
C PHE A 194 9.18 22.69 -9.82
N GLY A 195 10.50 22.59 -9.66
CA GLY A 195 11.12 21.57 -8.79
C GLY A 195 10.80 21.76 -7.30
N TRP A 196 10.50 22.98 -6.87
CA TRP A 196 10.14 23.29 -5.48
C TRP A 196 8.66 22.99 -5.20
N ILE A 197 7.78 23.28 -6.16
CA ILE A 197 6.36 22.91 -6.12
C ILE A 197 6.20 21.39 -6.00
N GLU A 198 7.01 20.63 -6.73
CA GLU A 198 6.96 19.17 -6.69
C GLU A 198 7.32 18.62 -5.30
N GLN A 199 8.26 19.25 -4.59
CA GLN A 199 8.57 18.88 -3.20
C GLN A 199 7.37 19.12 -2.27
N VAL A 200 6.64 20.23 -2.43
CA VAL A 200 5.44 20.52 -1.64
C VAL A 200 4.33 19.50 -1.93
N LYS A 201 4.12 19.13 -3.19
CA LYS A 201 3.18 18.06 -3.58
C LYS A 201 3.51 16.72 -2.95
N GLN A 202 4.79 16.45 -2.71
CA GLN A 202 5.30 15.27 -2.01
C GLN A 202 5.23 15.39 -0.47
N GLY A 203 4.68 16.48 0.06
CA GLY A 203 4.47 16.69 1.50
C GLY A 203 5.60 17.45 2.20
N ALA A 204 6.52 18.10 1.46
CA ALA A 204 7.53 18.94 2.08
C ALA A 204 6.90 20.21 2.71
N ASN A 205 7.41 20.60 3.88
CA ASN A 205 6.98 21.82 4.55
C ASN A 205 7.40 23.08 3.75
N VAL A 206 6.48 24.02 3.58
CA VAL A 206 6.69 25.26 2.82
C VAL A 206 7.87 26.08 3.33
N ALA A 207 8.03 26.23 4.66
CA ALA A 207 9.12 27.02 5.24
C ALA A 207 10.49 26.39 4.93
N ASP A 208 10.58 25.05 4.99
CA ASP A 208 11.80 24.33 4.63
C ASP A 208 12.13 24.47 3.15
N VAL A 209 11.13 24.41 2.27
CA VAL A 209 11.30 24.65 0.84
C VAL A 209 11.78 26.08 0.57
N MET A 210 11.19 27.09 1.24
CA MET A 210 11.64 28.49 1.13
C MET A 210 13.11 28.66 1.59
N ASN A 211 13.50 27.98 2.67
CA ASN A 211 14.90 27.98 3.12
C ASN A 211 15.84 27.37 2.08
N ARG A 212 15.45 26.25 1.44
CA ARG A 212 16.24 25.64 0.35
C ARG A 212 16.33 26.55 -0.87
N ILE A 213 15.24 27.26 -1.21
CA ILE A 213 15.25 28.28 -2.27
C ILE A 213 16.28 29.36 -1.98
N ASN A 214 16.34 29.90 -0.75
CA ASN A 214 17.32 30.92 -0.38
C ASN A 214 18.77 30.44 -0.54
N LEU A 215 19.05 29.21 -0.13
CA LEU A 215 20.36 28.60 -0.30
C LEU A 215 20.71 28.45 -1.79
N ALA A 216 19.76 28.02 -2.62
CA ALA A 216 19.95 27.91 -4.06
C ALA A 216 20.21 29.28 -4.73
N VAL A 217 19.47 30.32 -4.32
CA VAL A 217 19.68 31.70 -4.81
C VAL A 217 21.06 32.21 -4.43
N LYS A 218 21.50 32.00 -3.18
CA LYS A 218 22.84 32.39 -2.73
C LYS A 218 23.93 31.67 -3.52
N ALA A 219 23.81 30.35 -3.67
CA ALA A 219 24.77 29.55 -4.44
C ALA A 219 24.84 30.00 -5.92
N LYS A 220 23.70 30.31 -6.54
CA LYS A 220 23.63 30.82 -7.91
C LYS A 220 24.35 32.17 -8.05
N LYS A 221 24.15 33.09 -7.10
CA LYS A 221 24.86 34.38 -7.08
C LYS A 221 26.37 34.20 -6.91
N GLU A 222 26.81 33.36 -5.98
CA GLU A 222 28.23 33.06 -5.79
C GLU A 222 28.86 32.41 -7.02
N GLN A 223 28.15 31.51 -7.72
CA GLN A 223 28.60 30.94 -8.98
C GLN A 223 28.71 32.00 -10.09
N GLN A 224 27.75 32.91 -10.19
CA GLN A 224 27.79 34.00 -11.18
C GLN A 224 28.98 34.93 -10.93
N ILE A 225 29.21 35.33 -9.67
CA ILE A 225 30.37 36.16 -9.29
C ILE A 225 31.68 35.42 -9.62
N LYS A 226 31.78 34.13 -9.29
CA LYS A 226 32.97 33.32 -9.61
C LYS A 226 33.22 33.22 -11.12
N LYS A 227 32.17 33.02 -11.92
CA LYS A 227 32.29 32.97 -13.38
C LYS A 227 32.71 34.32 -13.97
N GLN A 228 32.10 35.42 -13.52
CA GLN A 228 32.48 36.76 -13.94
C GLN A 228 33.93 37.08 -13.57
N ALA A 229 34.36 36.78 -12.35
CA ALA A 229 35.75 36.97 -11.94
C ALA A 229 36.73 36.10 -12.75
N GLN A 230 36.34 34.88 -13.12
CA GLN A 230 37.14 34.01 -13.99
C GLN A 230 37.25 34.57 -15.43
N GLU A 231 36.15 35.08 -15.99
CA GLU A 231 36.10 35.69 -17.31
C GLU A 231 36.89 37.02 -17.36
N GLU A 232 36.78 37.86 -16.33
CA GLU A 232 37.54 39.11 -16.18
C GLU A 232 39.04 38.81 -16.00
N ALA A 233 39.40 37.85 -15.15
CA ALA A 233 40.80 37.46 -14.97
C ALA A 233 41.40 36.91 -16.27
N LYS A 234 40.66 36.08 -17.02
CA LYS A 234 41.08 35.59 -18.33
C LYS A 234 41.28 36.75 -19.32
N SER A 235 40.32 37.67 -19.40
CA SER A 235 40.40 38.84 -20.30
C SER A 235 41.56 39.78 -19.93
N ALA A 236 41.84 39.97 -18.63
CA ALA A 236 42.94 40.81 -18.17
C ALA A 236 44.32 40.18 -18.46
N ILE A 237 44.45 38.86 -18.33
CA ILE A 237 45.68 38.14 -18.72
C ILE A 237 45.90 38.25 -20.23
N GLU A 238 44.86 38.05 -21.05
CA GLU A 238 44.93 38.23 -22.51
C GLU A 238 45.34 39.67 -22.89
N ALA A 239 44.84 40.69 -22.16
CA ALA A 239 45.22 42.08 -22.39
C ALA A 239 46.65 42.42 -21.95
N LEU A 240 47.14 41.82 -20.86
CA LEU A 240 48.53 41.98 -20.39
C LEU A 240 49.54 41.23 -21.28
N GLN A 241 49.08 40.25 -22.05
CA GLN A 241 49.90 39.54 -23.03
C GLN A 241 50.17 40.36 -24.31
N VAL A 242 49.71 41.61 -24.39
CA VAL A 242 49.97 42.53 -25.50
C VAL A 242 50.86 43.67 -25.02
N GLU A 243 52.11 43.72 -25.47
CA GLU A 243 52.98 44.91 -25.32
C GLU A 243 53.07 45.69 -26.63
N THR A 244 53.02 47.01 -26.52
CA THR A 244 53.22 47.92 -27.66
C THR A 244 54.69 48.34 -27.73
N VAL A 245 55.44 47.79 -28.67
CA VAL A 245 56.83 48.20 -28.96
C VAL A 245 56.86 48.78 -30.37
N ASN A 246 57.31 50.04 -30.51
CA ASN A 246 57.37 50.74 -31.80
C ASN A 246 56.09 50.70 -32.63
N ASN A 247 54.94 51.03 -32.00
CA ASN A 247 53.66 51.21 -32.69
C ASN A 247 53.06 49.93 -33.31
N THR A 248 53.42 48.76 -32.79
CA THR A 248 52.85 47.45 -33.18
C THR A 248 52.53 46.61 -31.94
N ASN A 249 51.37 45.94 -31.94
CA ASN A 249 50.94 45.07 -30.85
C ASN A 249 51.60 43.69 -30.98
N VAL A 250 52.36 43.27 -29.95
CA VAL A 250 53.11 42.01 -29.94
C VAL A 250 52.66 41.12 -28.78
N ASN A 251 52.44 39.83 -29.05
CA ASN A 251 52.15 38.83 -28.02
C ASN A 251 53.43 38.53 -27.21
N VAL A 252 53.47 38.85 -25.91
CA VAL A 252 54.69 38.68 -25.07
C VAL A 252 55.05 37.23 -24.77
N GLU A 253 54.14 36.27 -24.97
CA GLU A 253 54.40 34.85 -24.68
C GLU A 253 54.91 34.10 -25.92
N THR A 254 54.49 34.51 -27.13
CA THR A 254 54.88 33.85 -28.41
C THR A 254 55.80 34.68 -29.29
N GLY A 255 55.90 35.99 -29.07
CA GLY A 255 56.68 36.92 -29.89
C GLY A 255 56.07 37.23 -31.26
N GLU A 256 54.81 36.86 -31.51
CA GLU A 256 54.12 37.09 -32.79
C GLU A 256 53.42 38.46 -32.87
N ILE A 257 53.43 39.06 -34.07
CA ILE A 257 52.82 40.36 -34.38
C ILE A 257 51.31 40.20 -34.61
N MET A 258 50.49 40.97 -33.89
CA MET A 258 49.04 40.99 -34.10
C MET A 258 48.64 41.96 -35.23
N PRO A 259 47.71 41.60 -36.14
CA PRO A 259 47.28 42.48 -37.22
C PRO A 259 46.50 43.71 -36.71
N ASP A 260 46.76 44.87 -37.33
CA ASP A 260 46.15 46.16 -36.97
C ASP A 260 44.62 46.13 -37.05
N SER A 261 43.95 46.67 -36.02
CA SER A 261 42.51 46.91 -36.05
C SER A 261 42.21 48.19 -36.83
N ILE A 262 41.46 48.06 -37.93
CA ILE A 262 40.95 49.20 -38.71
C ILE A 262 39.85 49.89 -37.89
N ASN A 263 40.12 51.10 -37.41
CA ASN A 263 39.12 51.95 -36.77
C ASN A 263 38.55 52.94 -37.79
N THR A 264 37.21 53.00 -37.89
CA THR A 264 36.51 53.96 -38.75
C THR A 264 36.13 55.20 -37.96
N TYR A 265 36.50 56.39 -38.45
CA TYR A 265 36.18 57.68 -37.83
C TYR A 265 35.25 58.50 -38.73
N LEU A 266 34.28 59.21 -38.14
CA LEU A 266 33.43 60.18 -38.84
C LEU A 266 34.01 61.59 -38.65
N ILE A 267 34.40 62.25 -39.75
CA ILE A 267 34.94 63.61 -39.76
C ILE A 267 33.99 64.52 -40.53
N THR A 268 33.61 65.66 -39.93
CA THR A 268 32.76 66.68 -40.56
C THR A 268 33.59 67.94 -40.84
N ILE A 269 33.55 68.43 -42.08
CA ILE A 269 34.28 69.62 -42.52
C ILE A 269 33.29 70.55 -43.22
N GLU A 270 33.18 71.80 -42.76
CA GLU A 270 32.43 72.85 -43.45
C GLU A 270 33.41 73.68 -44.31
N SER A 271 33.18 73.75 -45.62
CA SER A 271 34.03 74.53 -46.54
C SER A 271 33.20 75.14 -47.68
N THR A 272 33.77 76.09 -48.41
CA THR A 272 33.15 76.57 -49.65
C THR A 272 33.33 75.56 -50.78
N GLN A 273 32.47 75.58 -51.80
CA GLN A 273 32.58 74.66 -52.94
C GLN A 273 33.94 74.76 -53.67
N LYS A 274 34.59 75.92 -53.60
CA LYS A 274 35.90 76.17 -54.22
C LYS A 274 37.04 75.52 -53.44
N ASP A 275 36.93 75.44 -52.11
CA ASP A 275 37.96 74.89 -51.22
C ASP A 275 37.80 73.38 -51.03
N PHE A 276 36.60 72.84 -51.25
CA PHE A 276 36.31 71.41 -51.14
C PHE A 276 37.25 70.55 -52.01
N ALA A 277 37.55 70.99 -53.24
CA ALA A 277 38.45 70.28 -54.14
C ALA A 277 39.88 70.14 -53.59
N ALA A 278 40.37 71.14 -52.84
CA ALA A 278 41.68 71.08 -52.21
C ALA A 278 41.71 70.09 -51.05
N VAL A 279 40.65 70.06 -50.23
CA VAL A 279 40.52 69.12 -49.10
C VAL A 279 40.43 67.68 -49.60
N THR A 280 39.60 67.41 -50.62
CA THR A 280 39.46 66.07 -51.19
C THR A 280 40.77 65.57 -51.79
N ARG A 281 41.55 66.45 -52.42
CA ARG A 281 42.87 66.10 -52.97
C ARG A 281 43.84 65.62 -51.90
N ILE A 282 43.91 66.30 -50.76
CA ILE A 282 44.79 65.91 -49.64
C ILE A 282 44.41 64.52 -49.10
N LEU A 283 43.11 64.21 -49.00
CA LEU A 283 42.63 62.91 -48.53
C LEU A 283 42.95 61.77 -49.51
N TYR A 284 42.95 62.02 -50.81
CA TYR A 284 43.40 61.02 -51.80
C TYR A 284 44.92 60.84 -51.78
N GLU A 285 45.68 61.94 -51.65
CA GLU A 285 47.15 61.90 -51.60
C GLU A 285 47.67 61.18 -50.33
N SER A 286 46.89 61.12 -49.25
CA SER A 286 47.26 60.40 -48.02
C SER A 286 47.04 58.89 -48.10
N GLY A 287 46.44 58.37 -49.17
CA GLY A 287 46.21 56.93 -49.36
C GLY A 287 45.14 56.33 -48.45
N LEU A 288 44.30 57.16 -47.82
CA LEU A 288 43.19 56.73 -46.98
C LEU A 288 42.00 56.27 -47.83
N ASP A 289 41.28 55.24 -47.36
CA ASP A 289 39.96 54.91 -47.89
C ASP A 289 38.90 55.75 -47.18
N PHE A 290 38.11 56.53 -47.93
CA PHE A 290 37.11 57.43 -47.37
C PHE A 290 35.86 57.54 -48.23
N LYS A 291 34.75 57.93 -47.61
CA LYS A 291 33.47 58.19 -48.28
C LYS A 291 33.02 59.61 -48.02
N ILE A 292 32.68 60.34 -49.08
CA ILE A 292 32.13 61.69 -49.01
C ILE A 292 30.61 61.61 -49.06
N LYS A 293 29.93 62.32 -48.15
CA LYS A 293 28.48 62.55 -48.19
C LYS A 293 28.22 64.05 -48.13
N GLU A 294 27.68 64.61 -49.21
CA GLU A 294 27.25 66.01 -49.24
C GLU A 294 25.96 66.17 -48.43
N VAL A 295 25.92 67.17 -47.54
CA VAL A 295 24.75 67.51 -46.75
C VAL A 295 24.38 68.95 -47.09
N ASN A 296 23.45 69.12 -48.03
CA ASN A 296 22.92 70.44 -48.38
C ASN A 296 22.07 70.96 -47.21
N LYS A 297 22.43 72.13 -46.66
CA LYS A 297 21.62 72.88 -45.70
C LYS A 297 20.69 73.84 -46.42
#